data_AF-A0A9D3ZSY2-F1
#
_entry.id   AF-A0A9D3ZSY2-F1
#
_cell.length_a   1.000
_cell.length_b   1.000
_cell.length_c   1.000
_cell.angle_alpha   90.00
_cell.angle_beta   90.00
_cell.angle_gamma   90.00
#
_symmetry.space_group_name_H-M   'P 1'
#
loop_
_entity.id
_entity.type
_entity.pdbx_description
1 polymer ?
#
loop_
_entity_poly.entity_id
_entity_poly.type
_entity_poly.pdbx_seq_one_letter_code
_entity_poly.pdbx_strand_id
1 'polypeptide(L)'
;MENYMASLSLEEVEEDFIQLGAESVDNGISYANYFVGTFLTSSEVHFQAMRSTLANFWHPIGGVSISDLENGWFLFRFYFEIDADRVERNGLWNFNFHLLVLHRLVQGENLLTVQLTEENFWILVNDIPHGFMSEGVAK
;
A
#
# COMPACT_ATOMS: atom_id res chain seq x y z
N MET A 1 -37.66 -18.91 14.25
CA MET A 1 -36.82 -19.96 13.66
C MET A 1 -35.59 -19.24 13.14
N GLU A 2 -34.74 -18.82 14.08
CA GLU A 2 -33.56 -17.99 13.84
C GLU A 2 -32.40 -18.83 14.35
N ASN A 3 -31.48 -19.19 13.44
CA ASN A 3 -30.09 -19.62 13.68
C ASN A 3 -29.58 -20.29 12.40
N TYR A 4 -29.24 -19.49 11.38
CA TYR A 4 -28.51 -19.96 10.21
C TYR A 4 -27.42 -18.95 9.80
N MET A 5 -26.66 -18.43 10.76
CA MET A 5 -25.47 -17.63 10.47
C MET A 5 -24.39 -17.88 11.52
N ALA A 6 -23.91 -19.12 11.59
CA ALA A 6 -22.75 -19.47 12.40
C ALA A 6 -21.87 -20.47 11.63
N SER A 7 -21.13 -19.98 10.64
CA SER A 7 -19.84 -20.53 10.22
C SER A 7 -19.16 -19.58 9.23
N LEU A 8 -18.68 -18.45 9.74
CA LEU A 8 -17.53 -17.79 9.12
C LEU A 8 -16.36 -18.08 10.05
N SER A 9 -15.70 -19.22 9.82
CA SER A 9 -14.38 -19.45 10.38
C SER A 9 -13.44 -18.46 9.70
N LEU A 10 -12.88 -17.54 10.49
CA LEU A 10 -11.74 -16.75 10.06
C LEU A 10 -10.61 -17.73 9.78
N GLU A 11 -10.26 -17.92 8.51
CA GLU A 11 -8.97 -18.51 8.14
C GLU A 11 -7.91 -17.56 8.68
N GLU A 12 -7.24 -18.00 9.73
CA GLU A 12 -6.07 -17.38 10.31
C GLU A 12 -5.01 -17.38 9.21
N VAL A 13 -4.90 -16.27 8.49
CA VAL A 13 -3.87 -16.08 7.47
C VAL A 13 -2.55 -16.13 8.21
N GLU A 14 -1.84 -17.24 8.05
CA GLU A 14 -0.52 -17.48 8.64
C GLU A 14 0.38 -16.26 8.38
N GLU A 15 0.85 -15.65 9.47
CA GLU A 15 1.92 -14.65 9.43
C GLU A 15 3.22 -15.36 9.05
N ASP A 16 3.39 -15.63 7.75
CA ASP A 16 4.70 -15.89 7.18
C ASP A 16 5.50 -14.59 7.26
N PHE A 17 6.23 -14.41 8.36
CA PHE A 17 7.26 -13.39 8.49
C PHE A 17 8.35 -13.68 7.45
N ILE A 18 8.25 -13.06 6.27
CA ILE A 18 9.33 -13.11 5.29
C ILE A 18 10.46 -12.20 5.80
N GLN A 19 11.43 -12.78 6.49
CA GLN A 19 12.73 -12.15 6.69
C GLN A 19 13.41 -12.03 5.33
N LEU A 20 13.24 -10.88 4.68
CA LEU A 20 14.03 -10.48 3.52
C LEU A 20 15.44 -10.06 3.99
N GLY A 21 16.14 -11.00 4.62
CA GLY A 21 17.58 -10.93 4.82
C GLY A 21 18.26 -11.06 3.46
N ALA A 22 19.28 -10.25 3.21
CA ALA A 22 20.06 -10.22 1.98
C ALA A 22 20.93 -11.48 1.80
N GLU A 23 20.30 -12.66 1.82
CA GLU A 23 20.89 -13.92 1.36
C GLU A 23 19.98 -14.49 0.28
N SER A 24 20.47 -14.38 -0.95
CA SER A 24 19.88 -14.90 -2.17
C SER A 24 19.56 -16.38 -2.03
N VAL A 25 18.27 -16.69 -1.82
CA VAL A 25 17.71 -17.99 -2.19
C VAL A 25 16.84 -17.73 -3.40
N ASP A 26 17.37 -18.15 -4.56
CA ASP A 26 16.69 -18.27 -5.84
C ASP A 26 15.54 -19.29 -5.74
N ASN A 27 14.50 -18.91 -5.01
CA ASN A 27 13.17 -19.46 -5.17
C ASN A 27 12.45 -18.39 -5.97
N GLY A 28 11.84 -18.74 -7.11
CA GLY A 28 11.18 -17.82 -8.05
C GLY A 28 9.99 -17.01 -7.49
N ILE A 29 10.19 -16.32 -6.38
CA ILE A 29 9.30 -15.34 -5.77
C ILE A 29 9.35 -14.14 -6.70
N SER A 30 8.30 -14.00 -7.51
CA SER A 30 8.10 -12.80 -8.30
C SER A 30 7.83 -11.63 -7.34
N TYR A 31 8.80 -10.72 -7.23
CA TYR A 31 8.66 -9.47 -6.46
C TYR A 31 7.61 -8.53 -7.07
N ALA A 32 7.12 -8.82 -8.28
CA ALA A 32 6.14 -8.01 -8.98
C ALA A 32 4.84 -7.78 -8.19
N ASN A 33 4.49 -8.66 -7.25
CA ASN A 33 3.27 -8.52 -6.44
C ASN A 33 3.53 -8.01 -5.02
N TYR A 34 4.77 -7.63 -4.71
CA TYR A 34 5.17 -7.13 -3.40
C TYR A 34 5.36 -5.62 -3.44
N PHE A 35 4.83 -4.96 -2.42
CA PHE A 35 4.99 -3.53 -2.20
C PHE A 35 5.49 -3.31 -0.80
N VAL A 36 6.38 -2.33 -0.66
CA VAL A 36 6.71 -1.74 0.63
C VAL A 36 6.04 -0.38 0.72
N GLY A 37 5.53 -0.03 1.89
CA GLY A 37 4.90 1.27 2.08
C GLY A 37 5.04 1.83 3.48
N THR A 38 4.91 3.15 3.56
CA THR A 38 4.90 3.88 4.82
C THR A 38 3.88 5.02 4.76
N PHE A 39 3.38 5.42 5.92
CA PHE A 39 2.50 6.57 6.02
C PHE A 39 3.32 7.83 6.28
N LEU A 40 3.04 8.91 5.55
CA LEU A 40 3.64 10.23 5.80
C LEU A 40 3.03 10.86 7.05
N THR A 41 3.39 10.34 8.21
CA THR A 41 2.92 10.81 9.52
C THR A 41 3.96 10.49 10.60
N SER A 42 3.99 11.32 11.64
CA SER A 42 4.74 11.03 12.88
C SER A 42 3.89 10.30 13.91
N SER A 43 2.60 10.09 13.64
CA SER A 43 1.66 9.44 14.56
C SER A 43 1.70 7.93 14.40
N GLU A 44 1.44 7.20 15.48
CA GLU A 44 1.30 5.74 15.40
C GLU A 44 0.08 5.35 14.56
N VAL A 45 0.30 4.45 13.60
CA VAL A 45 -0.76 3.88 12.76
C VAL A 45 -1.24 2.58 13.41
N HIS A 46 -2.53 2.51 13.73
CA HIS A 46 -3.11 1.31 14.32
C HIS A 46 -3.19 0.17 13.30
N PHE A 47 -2.22 -0.75 13.33
CA PHE A 47 -2.00 -1.78 12.32
C PHE A 47 -3.27 -2.57 11.95
N GLN A 48 -3.98 -3.13 12.94
CA GLN A 48 -5.15 -3.96 12.68
C GLN A 48 -6.30 -3.19 11.98
N ALA A 49 -6.44 -1.91 12.32
CA ALA A 49 -7.46 -1.05 11.71
C ALA A 49 -7.05 -0.69 10.27
N MET A 50 -5.79 -0.28 10.08
CA MET A 50 -5.22 -0.01 8.76
C MET A 50 -5.32 -1.22 7.84
N ARG A 51 -4.89 -2.40 8.29
CA ARG A 51 -4.93 -3.66 7.55
C ARG A 51 -6.35 -3.99 7.09
N SER A 52 -7.31 -3.95 8.01
CA SER A 52 -8.71 -4.25 7.70
C SER A 52 -9.30 -3.21 6.74
N THR A 53 -9.02 -1.92 6.93
CA THR A 53 -9.52 -0.86 6.06
C THR A 53 -8.93 -0.96 4.65
N LEU A 54 -7.62 -1.11 4.49
CA LEU A 54 -6.99 -1.21 3.18
C LEU A 54 -7.39 -2.49 2.43
N ALA A 55 -7.44 -3.64 3.12
CA ALA A 55 -7.90 -4.88 2.50
C ALA A 55 -9.35 -4.77 1.99
N ASN A 56 -10.24 -4.15 2.77
CA ASN A 56 -11.62 -3.90 2.36
C ASN A 56 -11.72 -2.86 1.23
N PHE A 57 -10.90 -1.81 1.28
CA PHE A 57 -10.96 -0.71 0.30
C PHE A 57 -10.40 -1.11 -1.06
N TRP A 58 -9.24 -1.79 -1.09
CA TRP A 58 -8.67 -2.32 -2.32
C TRP A 58 -9.51 -3.46 -2.90
N HIS A 59 -10.17 -4.23 -2.04
CA HIS A 59 -11.00 -5.36 -2.40
C HIS A 59 -10.35 -6.23 -3.50
N PRO A 60 -9.13 -6.75 -3.25
CA PRO A 60 -8.41 -7.55 -4.23
C PRO A 60 -9.16 -8.86 -4.51
N ILE A 61 -9.16 -9.28 -5.77
CA ILE A 61 -9.81 -10.53 -6.19
C ILE A 61 -9.12 -11.73 -5.52
N GLY A 62 -7.78 -11.70 -5.45
CA GLY A 62 -6.99 -12.76 -4.84
C GLY A 62 -6.72 -12.59 -3.34
N GLY A 63 -7.20 -11.51 -2.73
CA GLY A 63 -6.78 -11.14 -1.38
C GLY A 63 -5.45 -10.35 -1.36
N VAL A 64 -5.11 -9.89 -0.16
CA VAL A 64 -3.82 -9.22 0.13
C VAL A 64 -3.34 -9.68 1.51
N SER A 65 -2.06 -10.02 1.61
CA SER A 65 -1.38 -10.20 2.89
C SER A 65 -0.66 -8.90 3.25
N ILE A 66 -0.81 -8.46 4.50
CA ILE A 66 -0.23 -7.22 5.02
C ILE A 66 0.53 -7.56 6.29
N SER A 67 1.83 -7.28 6.30
CA SER A 67 2.75 -7.55 7.41
C SER A 67 3.38 -6.26 7.92
N ASP A 68 3.59 -6.18 9.23
CA ASP A 68 4.36 -5.11 9.86
C ASP A 68 5.86 -5.45 9.79
N LEU A 69 6.67 -4.52 9.29
CA LEU A 69 8.12 -4.69 9.16
C LEU A 69 8.92 -3.94 10.24
N GLU A 70 8.27 -3.16 11.12
CA GLU A 70 8.82 -2.19 12.08
C GLU A 70 8.95 -0.73 11.55
N ASN A 71 9.07 0.23 12.48
CA ASN A 71 9.25 1.66 12.21
C ASN A 71 8.17 2.31 11.31
N GLY A 72 6.96 1.76 11.29
CA GLY A 72 5.86 2.25 10.44
C GLY A 72 6.02 1.87 8.97
N TRP A 73 6.81 0.83 8.68
CA TRP A 73 6.93 0.22 7.37
C TRP A 73 6.05 -1.02 7.30
N PHE A 74 5.38 -1.18 6.16
CA PHE A 74 4.46 -2.28 5.94
C PHE A 74 4.81 -2.99 4.63
N LEU A 75 4.72 -4.31 4.64
CA LEU A 75 4.82 -5.15 3.45
C LEU A 75 3.41 -5.53 2.99
N PHE A 76 3.13 -5.32 1.71
CA PHE A 76 1.89 -5.73 1.08
C PHE A 76 2.21 -6.75 0.00
N ARG A 77 1.56 -7.92 0.07
CA ARG A 77 1.66 -8.96 -0.95
C ARG A 77 0.29 -9.21 -1.56
N PHE A 78 0.15 -8.89 -2.83
CA PHE A 78 -1.04 -9.25 -3.60
C PHE A 78 -0.88 -10.66 -4.17
N TYR A 79 -1.97 -11.43 -4.22
CA TYR A 79 -1.91 -12.77 -4.80
C TYR A 79 -2.01 -12.75 -6.33
N PHE A 80 -2.64 -11.72 -6.91
CA PHE A 80 -2.76 -11.54 -8.35
C PHE A 80 -2.15 -10.22 -8.81
N GLU A 81 -1.43 -10.28 -9.94
CA GLU A 81 -0.78 -9.11 -10.55
C GLU A 81 -1.80 -8.05 -10.98
N ILE A 82 -3.00 -8.43 -11.40
CA ILE A 82 -4.06 -7.48 -11.74
C ILE A 82 -4.49 -6.62 -10.53
N ASP A 83 -4.44 -7.18 -9.32
CA ASP A 83 -4.73 -6.44 -8.09
C ASP A 83 -3.58 -5.49 -7.74
N ALA A 84 -2.34 -5.98 -7.85
CA ALA A 84 -1.13 -5.17 -7.68
C ALA A 84 -1.12 -3.95 -8.63
N ASP A 85 -1.32 -4.18 -9.93
CA ASP A 85 -1.38 -3.15 -10.96
C ASP A 85 -2.50 -2.14 -10.69
N ARG A 86 -3.67 -2.62 -10.26
CA ARG A 86 -4.80 -1.75 -9.95
C ARG A 86 -4.53 -0.87 -8.75
N VAL A 87 -3.89 -1.41 -7.70
CA VAL A 87 -3.56 -0.64 -6.50
C VAL A 87 -2.47 0.40 -6.79
N GLU A 88 -1.46 0.03 -7.58
CA GLU A 88 -0.39 0.95 -7.98
C GLU A 88 -0.90 2.09 -8.87
N ARG A 89 -1.72 1.79 -9.89
CA ARG A 89 -2.21 2.81 -10.84
C ARG A 89 -3.21 3.79 -10.24
N ASN A 90 -4.00 3.35 -9.26
CA ASN A 90 -5.01 4.19 -8.60
C ASN A 90 -4.46 4.86 -7.32
N GLY A 91 -3.14 5.07 -7.26
CA GLY A 91 -2.40 5.57 -6.12
C GLY A 91 -2.93 6.88 -5.52
N LEU A 92 -2.37 7.22 -4.35
CA LEU A 92 -2.89 8.11 -3.28
C LEU A 92 -3.85 7.42 -2.31
N TRP A 93 -3.38 6.32 -1.74
CA TRP A 93 -4.11 5.64 -0.68
C TRP A 93 -3.96 6.41 0.63
N ASN A 94 -5.06 6.57 1.35
CA ASN A 94 -5.08 7.28 2.63
C ASN A 94 -5.74 6.41 3.69
N PHE A 95 -5.20 6.48 4.91
CA PHE A 95 -5.83 5.91 6.09
C PHE A 95 -5.81 6.95 7.20
N ASN A 96 -6.96 7.29 7.76
CA ASN A 96 -7.09 8.33 8.80
C ASN A 96 -6.39 9.65 8.43
N PHE A 97 -6.53 10.10 7.18
CA PHE A 97 -5.87 11.31 6.63
C PHE A 97 -4.35 11.27 6.56
N HIS A 98 -3.73 10.10 6.77
CA HIS A 98 -2.33 9.87 6.49
C HIS A 98 -2.17 9.25 5.11
N LEU A 99 -1.34 9.88 4.27
CA LEU A 99 -1.03 9.39 2.93
C LEU A 99 -0.09 8.19 3.03
N LEU A 100 -0.46 7.10 2.39
CA LEU A 100 0.37 5.92 2.20
C LEU A 100 1.18 6.09 0.92
N VAL A 101 2.50 6.09 1.05
CA VAL A 101 3.45 5.97 -0.07
C VAL A 101 3.67 4.49 -0.32
N LEU A 102 3.51 4.05 -1.58
CA LEU A 102 3.72 2.66 -1.97
C LEU A 102 4.81 2.55 -3.01
N HIS A 103 5.71 1.58 -2.84
CA HIS A 103 6.74 1.25 -3.81
C HIS A 103 6.67 -0.24 -4.16
N ARG A 104 6.53 -0.56 -5.44
CA ARG A 104 6.60 -1.94 -5.92
C ARG A 104 8.06 -2.40 -5.89
N LEU A 105 8.31 -3.53 -5.25
CA LEU A 105 9.66 -4.07 -5.12
C LEU A 105 10.18 -4.59 -6.46
N VAL A 106 11.45 -4.29 -6.74
CA VAL A 106 12.20 -4.89 -7.85
C VAL A 106 13.11 -5.99 -7.32
N GLN A 107 13.35 -7.03 -8.12
CA GLN A 107 14.25 -8.12 -7.73
C GLN A 107 15.66 -7.59 -7.38
N GLY A 108 16.15 -7.97 -6.20
CA GLY A 108 17.47 -7.55 -5.70
C GLY A 108 17.49 -6.16 -5.05
N GLU A 109 16.34 -5.50 -4.93
CA GLU A 109 16.21 -4.23 -4.22
C GLU A 109 16.22 -4.43 -2.70
N ASN A 110 16.92 -3.55 -1.97
CA ASN A 110 16.91 -3.57 -0.52
C ASN A 110 15.78 -2.68 0.00
N LEU A 111 14.86 -3.29 0.76
CA LEU A 111 13.73 -2.60 1.40
C LEU A 111 14.17 -1.32 2.12
N LEU A 112 15.25 -1.40 2.91
CA LEU A 112 15.73 -0.30 3.77
C LEU A 112 16.32 0.87 2.98
N THR A 113 16.56 0.71 1.67
CA THR A 113 17.12 1.76 0.81
C THR A 113 16.08 2.45 -0.07
N VAL A 114 14.85 1.92 -0.10
CA VAL A 114 13.75 2.51 -0.88
C VAL A 114 13.34 3.83 -0.24
N GLN A 115 13.36 4.91 -1.01
CA GLN A 115 12.93 6.23 -0.54
C GLN A 115 11.42 6.41 -0.70
N LEU A 116 10.67 6.13 0.36
CA LEU A 116 9.22 6.32 0.43
C LEU A 116 8.86 7.72 0.97
N THR A 117 9.29 8.78 0.29
CA THR A 117 9.17 10.16 0.83
C THR A 117 8.21 11.06 0.07
N GLU A 118 7.91 10.73 -1.17
CA GLU A 118 7.14 11.60 -2.07
C GLU A 118 6.13 10.77 -2.87
N GLU A 119 4.99 11.39 -3.21
CA GLU A 119 3.97 10.83 -4.08
C GLU A 119 3.48 11.91 -5.03
N ASN A 120 3.24 11.55 -6.29
CA ASN A 120 2.79 12.49 -7.31
C ASN A 120 1.26 12.53 -7.36
N PHE A 121 0.68 13.73 -7.32
CA PHE A 121 -0.76 13.90 -7.42
C PHE A 121 -1.17 15.15 -8.20
N TRP A 122 -2.37 15.10 -8.76
CA TRP A 122 -3.00 16.23 -9.44
C TRP A 122 -3.76 17.07 -8.43
N ILE A 123 -3.50 18.38 -8.43
CA ILE A 123 -4.33 19.37 -7.71
C ILE A 123 -5.25 20.07 -8.71
N LEU A 124 -6.53 20.19 -8.34
CA LEU A 124 -7.46 21.05 -9.06
C LEU A 124 -7.46 22.43 -8.40
N VAL A 125 -7.01 23.45 -9.14
CA VAL A 125 -7.06 24.83 -8.69
C VAL A 125 -8.29 25.50 -9.30
N ASN A 126 -9.23 25.91 -8.44
CA ASN A 126 -10.44 26.63 -8.84
C ASN A 126 -10.30 28.13 -8.60
N ASP A 127 -11.14 28.92 -9.27
CA ASP A 127 -11.27 30.38 -9.08
C ASP A 127 -10.00 31.21 -9.35
N ILE A 128 -9.14 30.74 -10.27
CA ILE A 128 -8.00 31.55 -10.75
C ILE A 128 -8.55 32.79 -11.48
N PRO A 129 -8.26 34.03 -11.03
CA PRO A 129 -8.74 35.22 -11.71
C PRO A 129 -8.24 35.25 -13.16
N HIS A 130 -9.06 35.76 -14.09
CA HIS A 130 -8.80 35.69 -15.53
C HIS A 130 -7.44 36.22 -16.02
N GLY A 131 -6.69 36.97 -15.21
CA GLY A 131 -5.33 37.44 -15.51
C GLY A 131 -4.18 36.52 -15.08
N PHE A 132 -4.44 35.47 -14.29
CA PHE A 132 -3.41 34.58 -13.72
C PHE A 132 -3.31 33.21 -14.40
N MET A 133 -4.08 32.98 -15.48
CA MET A 133 -4.05 31.74 -16.26
C MET A 133 -3.05 31.76 -17.43
N SER A 134 -2.08 32.68 -17.43
CA SER A 134 -1.03 32.75 -18.45
C SER A 134 0.31 32.21 -17.95
N GLU A 135 1.08 31.58 -18.83
CA GLU A 135 2.35 30.92 -18.52
C GLU A 135 3.37 31.86 -17.86
N GLY A 136 3.32 33.17 -18.16
CA GLY A 136 4.19 34.18 -17.54
C GLY A 136 3.88 34.50 -16.06
N VAL A 137 2.77 34.00 -15.53
CA VAL A 137 2.29 34.28 -14.16
C VAL A 137 2.35 33.04 -13.26
N ALA A 138 2.45 31.84 -13.84
CA ALA A 138 2.73 30.61 -13.10
C ALA A 138 4.24 30.56 -12.76
N LYS A 139 4.58 30.54 -11.46
CA LYS A 139 5.94 30.41 -10.96
C LYS A 139 6.07 29.15 -10.13
#